data_AF-A0A971IA56-F1
#
_entry.id   AF-A0A971IA56-F1
#
_cell.length_a   1.000
_cell.length_b   1.000
_cell.length_c   1.000
_cell.angle_alpha   90.00
_cell.angle_beta   90.00
_cell.angle_gamma   90.00
#
_symmetry.space_group_name_H-M   'P 1'
#
loop_
_entity.id
_entity.type
_entity.pdbx_description
1 polymer ?
#
loop_
_entity_poly.entity_id
_entity_poly.type
_entity_poly.pdbx_seq_one_letter_code
_entity_poly.pdbx_strand_id
1 'polypeptide(L)'
;MIYLDLFLGFLKVGCFAFGGAYAAIPLIRDIVFSYGWLSDEMLTYMIAISESTPGPIMVNLATYVGTSQAGIVGALIATFAVVLPSFIIILLVTAILDVCGRSPELVLHARMTMEQAYEAAWHIYSRTPCLPEYL
;
A
#
# COMPACT_ATOMS: atom_id res chain seq x y z
N MET A 1 -13.23 18.16 5.42
CA MET A 1 -11.98 18.91 5.11
C MET A 1 -11.14 17.92 4.34
N ILE A 2 -11.00 18.10 3.02
CA ILE A 2 -10.62 17.00 2.10
C ILE A 2 -9.36 16.23 2.53
N TYR A 3 -8.36 16.91 3.10
CA TYR A 3 -7.14 16.29 3.62
C TYR A 3 -7.37 15.36 4.82
N LEU A 4 -8.25 15.76 5.74
CA LEU A 4 -8.59 14.97 6.93
C LEU A 4 -9.45 13.76 6.53
N ASP A 5 -10.35 13.95 5.57
CA ASP A 5 -11.20 12.89 5.04
C ASP A 5 -10.33 11.83 4.30
N LEU A 6 -9.37 12.28 3.49
CA LEU A 6 -8.35 11.42 2.86
C LEU A 6 -7.51 10.68 3.91
N PHE A 7 -6.98 11.38 4.91
CA PHE A 7 -6.15 10.78 5.94
C PHE A 7 -6.92 9.70 6.72
N LEU A 8 -8.11 10.01 7.24
CA LEU A 8 -8.90 9.05 8.01
C LEU A 8 -9.43 7.89 7.16
N GLY A 9 -9.82 8.16 5.91
CA GLY A 9 -10.26 7.13 4.97
C GLY A 9 -9.14 6.13 4.72
N PHE A 10 -7.97 6.58 4.26
CA PHE A 10 -6.86 5.69 3.93
C PHE A 10 -6.18 5.09 5.16
N LEU A 11 -6.23 5.74 6.32
CA LEU A 11 -5.81 5.14 7.60
C LEU A 11 -6.71 3.95 7.96
N LYS A 12 -8.03 4.07 7.77
CA LYS A 12 -8.97 2.95 7.94
C LYS A 12 -8.65 1.81 6.98
N VAL A 13 -8.33 2.12 5.71
CA VAL A 13 -7.88 1.10 4.75
C VAL A 13 -6.66 0.35 5.28
N GLY A 14 -5.62 1.07 5.69
CA GLY A 14 -4.40 0.46 6.20
C GLY A 14 -4.60 -0.37 7.48
N CYS A 15 -5.50 0.04 8.37
CA CYS A 15 -5.79 -0.69 9.61
C CYS A 15 -6.61 -1.99 9.39
N PHE A 16 -7.48 -2.02 8.38
CA PHE A 16 -8.46 -3.09 8.19
C PHE A 16 -8.28 -3.89 6.89
N ALA A 17 -7.17 -3.71 6.18
CA ALA A 17 -6.78 -4.50 5.00
C ALA A 17 -6.30 -5.92 5.38
N PHE A 18 -7.15 -6.70 6.04
CA PHE A 18 -6.90 -8.11 6.33
C PHE A 18 -7.21 -8.97 5.10
N GLY A 19 -6.26 -9.79 4.64
CA GLY A 19 -6.43 -10.65 3.47
C GLY A 19 -5.61 -10.25 2.23
N GLY A 20 -4.64 -9.34 2.39
CA GLY A 20 -3.73 -8.93 1.33
C GLY A 20 -4.28 -7.80 0.46
N ALA A 21 -3.57 -7.47 -0.62
CA ALA A 21 -3.80 -6.22 -1.34
C ALA A 21 -5.16 -6.16 -2.06
N TYR A 22 -5.66 -7.27 -2.61
CA TYR A 22 -6.99 -7.33 -3.25
C TYR A 22 -8.15 -7.29 -2.26
N ALA A 23 -7.94 -7.76 -1.02
CA ALA A 23 -8.95 -7.68 0.03
C ALA A 23 -9.20 -6.23 0.50
N ALA A 24 -8.26 -5.32 0.23
CA ALA A 24 -8.42 -3.89 0.52
C ALA A 24 -9.29 -3.15 -0.51
N ILE A 25 -9.48 -3.68 -1.73
CA ILE A 25 -10.21 -3.01 -2.80
C ILE A 25 -11.68 -2.72 -2.43
N PRO A 26 -12.45 -3.65 -1.83
CA PRO A 26 -13.81 -3.36 -1.38
C PRO A 26 -13.87 -2.24 -0.33
N LEU A 27 -12.87 -2.16 0.56
CA LEU A 27 -12.80 -1.13 1.59
C LEU A 27 -12.47 0.24 0.98
N ILE A 28 -11.55 0.29 0.00
CA ILE A 28 -11.28 1.50 -0.78
C ILE A 28 -12.53 1.93 -1.54
N ARG A 29 -13.22 0.99 -2.22
CA ARG A 29 -14.48 1.23 -2.94
C ARG A 29 -15.54 1.89 -2.05
N ASP A 30 -15.76 1.33 -0.86
CA ASP A 30 -16.70 1.86 0.13
C ASP A 30 -16.37 3.32 0.50
N ILE A 31 -15.10 3.61 0.77
CA ILE A 31 -14.64 4.95 1.13
C ILE A 31 -14.81 5.93 -0.02
N VAL A 32 -14.32 5.60 -1.22
CA VAL A 32 -14.37 6.54 -2.35
C VAL A 32 -15.81 6.83 -2.79
N PHE A 33 -16.73 5.87 -2.65
CA PHE A 33 -18.14 6.09 -2.95
C PHE A 33 -18.86 6.83 -1.82
N SER A 34 -18.56 6.53 -0.56
CA SER A 34 -19.15 7.23 0.59
C SER A 34 -18.83 8.73 0.56
N TYR A 35 -17.62 9.11 0.15
CA TYR A 35 -17.23 10.51 -0.03
C TYR A 35 -17.56 11.08 -1.43
N GLY A 36 -18.05 10.25 -2.36
CA GLY A 36 -18.36 10.66 -3.74
C GLY A 36 -17.14 11.10 -4.56
N TRP A 37 -15.95 10.62 -4.23
CA TRP A 37 -14.69 11.00 -4.88
C TRP A 37 -14.53 10.42 -6.28
N LEU A 38 -15.01 9.19 -6.50
CA LEU A 38 -14.83 8.46 -7.76
C LEU A 38 -16.11 7.71 -8.14
N SER A 39 -16.33 7.55 -9.45
CA SER A 39 -17.32 6.63 -10.00
C SER A 39 -16.77 5.19 -10.03
N ASP A 40 -17.65 4.20 -10.22
CA ASP A 40 -17.26 2.80 -10.35
C ASP A 40 -16.32 2.52 -11.53
N GLU A 41 -16.60 3.17 -12.66
CA GLU A 41 -15.76 3.12 -13.86
C GLU A 41 -14.37 3.70 -13.60
N MET A 42 -14.30 4.86 -12.94
CA MET A 42 -13.02 5.52 -12.65
C MET A 42 -12.20 4.73 -11.62
N LEU A 43 -12.84 4.15 -10.61
CA LEU A 43 -12.16 3.26 -9.67
C LEU A 43 -11.58 2.02 -10.38
N THR A 44 -12.35 1.39 -11.27
CA THR A 44 -11.90 0.23 -12.05
C THR A 44 -10.71 0.60 -12.95
N TYR A 45 -10.74 1.77 -13.58
CA TYR A 45 -9.62 2.28 -14.37
C TYR A 45 -8.36 2.52 -13.51
N MET A 46 -8.51 3.11 -12.31
CA MET A 46 -7.39 3.31 -11.39
C MET A 46 -6.81 1.99 -10.88
N ILE A 47 -7.63 0.96 -10.68
CA ILE A 47 -7.17 -0.40 -10.35
C ILE A 47 -6.30 -0.94 -11.48
N ALA A 48 -6.77 -0.86 -12.73
CA ALA A 48 -6.01 -1.33 -13.89
C ALA A 48 -4.66 -0.62 -14.04
N ILE A 49 -4.60 0.70 -13.81
CA ILE A 49 -3.34 1.45 -13.79
C ILE A 49 -2.45 1.02 -12.61
N SER A 50 -3.05 0.84 -11.44
CA SER A 50 -2.29 0.49 -10.23
C SER A 50 -1.64 -0.89 -10.32
N GLU A 51 -2.28 -1.82 -11.03
CA GLU A 51 -1.77 -3.16 -11.33
C GLU A 51 -0.73 -3.16 -12.45
N SER A 52 -0.81 -2.24 -13.41
CA SER A 52 0.19 -2.10 -14.48
C SER A 52 1.43 -1.31 -14.03
N THR A 53 1.31 -0.52 -12.97
CA THR A 53 2.42 0.23 -12.36
C THR A 53 3.19 -0.68 -11.39
N PRO A 54 4.54 -0.72 -11.42
CA PRO A 54 5.30 -1.51 -10.45
C PRO A 54 5.03 -1.01 -9.02
N GLY A 55 4.77 -1.93 -8.09
CA GLY A 55 4.64 -1.64 -6.66
C GLY A 55 3.36 -2.19 -6.03
N PRO A 56 3.09 -1.85 -4.76
CA PRO A 56 1.92 -2.33 -4.05
C PRO A 56 0.65 -1.63 -4.55
N ILE A 57 -0.30 -2.38 -5.10
CA ILE A 57 -1.58 -1.85 -5.63
C ILE A 57 -2.29 -0.89 -4.67
N MET A 58 -2.32 -1.20 -3.37
CA MET A 58 -2.99 -0.38 -2.36
C MET A 58 -2.35 1.00 -2.20
N VAL A 59 -1.01 1.08 -2.30
CA VAL A 59 -0.26 2.33 -2.22
C VAL A 59 -0.45 3.15 -3.50
N ASN A 60 -0.40 2.48 -4.66
CA ASN A 60 -0.64 3.11 -5.95
C ASN A 60 -2.06 3.71 -6.02
N LEU A 61 -3.08 2.94 -5.62
CA LEU A 61 -4.47 3.41 -5.54
C LEU A 61 -4.63 4.61 -4.60
N ALA A 62 -4.07 4.53 -3.39
CA ALA A 62 -4.11 5.66 -2.45
C ALA A 62 -3.47 6.92 -3.03
N THR A 63 -2.33 6.76 -3.72
CA THR A 63 -1.62 7.86 -4.40
C THR A 63 -2.48 8.48 -5.49
N TYR A 64 -3.10 7.67 -6.36
CA TYR A 64 -3.94 8.16 -7.46
C TYR A 64 -5.21 8.85 -6.95
N VAL A 65 -5.91 8.23 -5.98
CA VAL A 65 -7.10 8.83 -5.36
C VAL A 65 -6.73 10.15 -4.68
N GLY A 66 -5.67 10.17 -3.88
CA GLY A 66 -5.19 11.39 -3.21
C GLY A 66 -4.81 12.49 -4.21
N THR A 67 -4.13 12.12 -5.30
CA THR A 67 -3.77 13.06 -6.39
C THR A 67 -5.02 13.64 -7.06
N SER A 68 -6.02 12.81 -7.35
CA SER A 68 -7.26 13.25 -8.00
C SER A 68 -8.08 14.19 -7.12
N GLN A 69 -8.00 14.05 -5.79
CA GLN A 69 -8.83 14.82 -4.86
C GLN A 69 -8.17 16.12 -4.39
N ALA A 70 -6.86 16.10 -4.10
CA ALA A 70 -6.18 17.28 -3.57
C ALA A 70 -4.74 17.45 -4.12
N GLY A 71 -4.49 16.97 -5.34
CA GLY A 71 -3.21 17.09 -6.02
C GLY A 71 -2.08 16.37 -5.27
N ILE A 72 -0.85 16.85 -5.46
CA ILE A 72 0.36 16.22 -4.90
C ILE A 72 0.29 16.10 -3.37
N VAL A 73 -0.28 17.11 -2.69
CA VAL A 73 -0.43 17.10 -1.23
C VAL A 73 -1.42 16.02 -0.79
N GLY A 74 -2.52 15.87 -1.51
CA GLY A 74 -3.48 14.78 -1.29
C GLY A 74 -2.86 13.40 -1.48
N ALA A 75 -2.01 13.25 -2.50
CA ALA A 75 -1.28 12.02 -2.78
C ALA A 75 -0.39 11.62 -1.60
N LEU A 76 0.43 12.56 -1.11
CA LEU A 76 1.32 12.32 0.04
C LEU A 76 0.53 11.93 1.29
N ILE A 77 -0.58 12.60 1.57
CA ILE A 77 -1.40 12.33 2.76
C ILE A 77 -2.06 10.95 2.68
N ALA A 78 -2.68 10.61 1.54
CA ALA A 78 -3.35 9.33 1.35
C ALA A 78 -2.35 8.16 1.44
N THR A 79 -1.19 8.30 0.78
CA THR A 79 -0.13 7.28 0.79
C THR A 79 0.51 7.13 2.15
N PHE A 80 0.76 8.23 2.86
CA PHE A 80 1.28 8.16 4.22
C PHE A 80 0.27 7.48 5.16
N ALA A 81 -1.01 7.85 5.08
CA ALA A 81 -2.05 7.28 5.92
C ALA A 81 -2.21 5.76 5.75
N VAL A 82 -2.12 5.25 4.52
CA VAL A 82 -2.30 3.81 4.25
C VAL A 82 -1.12 2.97 4.72
N VAL A 83 0.11 3.52 4.72
CA VAL A 83 1.34 2.81 5.11
C VAL A 83 1.59 2.90 6.63
N LEU A 84 1.17 3.99 7.26
CA LEU A 84 1.38 4.27 8.68
C LEU A 84 1.00 3.11 9.63
N PRO A 85 -0.17 2.45 9.53
CA PRO A 85 -0.54 1.40 10.48
C PRO A 85 0.38 0.18 10.41
N SER A 86 0.76 -0.26 9.21
CA SER A 86 1.73 -1.34 9.02
C SER A 86 3.09 -0.98 9.61
N PHE A 87 3.55 0.26 9.41
CA PHE A 87 4.80 0.75 9.98
C PHE A 87 4.79 0.73 11.51
N ILE A 88 3.70 1.20 12.13
CA ILE A 88 3.54 1.18 13.60
C ILE A 88 3.53 -0.25 14.14
N ILE A 89 2.82 -1.17 13.48
CA ILE A 89 2.75 -2.58 13.91
C ILE A 89 4.15 -3.22 13.88
N ILE A 90 4.92 -3.01 12.81
CA ILE A 90 6.27 -3.55 12.70
C ILE A 90 7.16 -3.02 13.82
N LEU A 91 7.16 -1.69 14.06
CA LEU A 91 7.94 -1.10 15.14
C LEU A 91 7.54 -1.64 16.52
N LEU A 92 6.25 -1.81 16.77
CA LEU A 92 5.73 -2.33 18.03
C LEU A 92 6.15 -3.79 18.23
N VAL A 93 6.07 -4.62 17.20
CA VAL A 93 6.52 -6.02 17.26
C VAL A 93 8.01 -6.09 17.51
N THR A 94 8.82 -5.31 16.79
CA THR A 94 10.28 -5.27 17.00
C THR A 94 10.64 -4.83 18.42
N ALA A 95 10.01 -3.76 18.93
CA ALA A 95 10.26 -3.28 20.29
C ALA A 95 9.89 -4.32 21.36
N ILE A 96 8.77 -5.04 21.20
CA ILE A 96 8.36 -6.09 22.15
C ILE A 96 9.34 -7.28 22.10
N LEU A 97 9.80 -7.66 20.90
CA LEU A 97 10.76 -8.75 20.76
C LEU A 97 12.11 -8.44 21.41
N ASP A 98 12.58 -7.19 21.25
CA ASP A 98 13.82 -6.71 21.89
C ASP A 98 13.71 -6.72 23.42
N VAL A 99 12.57 -6.27 23.97
CA VAL A 99 12.31 -6.28 25.42
C VAL A 99 12.19 -7.69 25.98
N CYS A 100 11.64 -8.64 25.23
CA CYS A 100 11.48 -10.04 25.64
C CYS A 100 12.77 -10.88 25.52
N GLY A 101 13.89 -10.33 25.03
CA GLY A 101 15.20 -10.98 25.04
C GLY A 101 15.29 -12.29 24.24
N ARG A 102 14.47 -12.47 23.19
CA ARG A 102 14.36 -13.74 22.45
C ARG A 102 15.02 -13.71 21.07
N SER A 103 16.18 -14.38 21.01
CA SER A 103 16.87 -15.00 19.85
C SER A 103 17.04 -14.15 18.56
N PRO A 104 18.27 -13.70 18.24
CA PRO A 104 18.58 -13.01 16.96
C PRO A 104 18.30 -13.86 15.71
N GLU A 105 18.11 -15.17 15.85
CA GLU A 105 17.72 -16.09 14.77
C GLU A 105 16.40 -15.72 14.09
N LEU A 106 15.40 -15.21 14.84
CA LEU A 106 14.10 -14.86 14.27
C LEU A 106 14.16 -13.56 13.46
N VAL A 107 14.96 -12.59 13.91
CA VAL A 107 15.23 -11.35 13.17
C VAL A 107 16.06 -11.64 11.92
N LEU A 108 17.01 -12.59 12.00
CA LEU A 108 17.78 -13.05 10.86
C LEU A 108 16.89 -13.79 9.85
N HIS A 109 15.99 -14.67 10.31
CA HIS A 109 15.00 -15.33 9.46
C HIS A 109 14.05 -14.34 8.79
N ALA A 110 13.58 -13.32 9.51
CA ALA A 110 12.72 -12.27 8.94
C ALA A 110 13.45 -11.42 7.89
N ARG A 111 14.75 -11.16 8.07
CA ARG A 111 15.59 -10.50 7.05
C ARG A 111 15.77 -11.38 5.81
N MET A 112 16.06 -12.67 6.02
CA MET A 112 16.23 -13.63 4.92
C MET A 112 14.94 -13.82 4.11
N THR A 113 13.76 -13.86 4.75
CA THR A 113 12.48 -13.96 4.03
C THR A 113 12.14 -12.70 3.26
N MET A 114 12.48 -11.52 3.78
CA MET A 114 12.33 -10.24 3.05
C MET A 114 13.27 -10.16 1.85
N GLU A 115 14.54 -10.56 1.98
CA GLU A 115 15.49 -10.63 0.87
C GLU A 115 15.06 -11.66 -0.18
N GLN A 116 14.62 -12.85 0.23
CA GLN A 116 14.10 -13.86 -0.69
C GLN A 116 12.86 -13.37 -1.44
N ALA A 117 11.95 -12.67 -0.78
CA ALA A 117 10.77 -12.09 -1.41
C ALA A 117 11.15 -10.98 -2.41
N TYR A 118 12.12 -10.13 -2.05
CA TYR A 118 12.63 -9.08 -2.92
C TYR A 118 13.32 -9.67 -4.16
N GLU A 119 14.21 -10.64 -3.99
CA GLU A 119 14.91 -11.31 -5.08
C GLU A 119 13.95 -12.08 -6.01
N ALA A 120 12.93 -12.75 -5.44
CA ALA A 120 11.90 -13.41 -6.24
C ALA A 120 11.08 -12.39 -7.05
N ALA A 121 10.68 -11.27 -6.45
CA ALA A 121 9.99 -10.19 -7.14
C ALA A 121 10.86 -9.54 -8.23
N TRP A 122 12.14 -9.30 -7.92
CA TRP A 122 13.12 -8.74 -8.85
C TRP A 122 13.40 -9.68 -10.02
N HIS A 123 13.49 -10.99 -9.78
CA HIS A 123 13.68 -11.98 -10.84
C HIS A 123 12.45 -12.10 -11.76
N ILE A 124 11.23 -11.92 -11.23
CA ILE A 124 10.02 -11.83 -12.06
C ILE A 124 10.05 -10.54 -12.90
N TYR A 125 10.35 -9.40 -12.28
CA TYR A 125 10.39 -8.09 -12.94
C TYR A 125 11.48 -7.99 -14.02
N SER A 126 12.66 -8.57 -13.78
CA SER A 126 13.78 -8.58 -14.74
C SER A 126 13.55 -9.52 -15.94
N ARG A 127 12.56 -10.43 -15.88
CA ARG A 127 12.20 -11.34 -16.97
C ARG A 127 10.94 -10.96 -17.73
N THR A 128 10.17 -9.97 -17.27
CA THR A 128 9.02 -9.47 -18.03
C THR A 128 9.49 -8.77 -19.31
N PRO A 129 9.13 -9.25 -20.52
CA PRO A 129 9.64 -8.73 -21.79
C PRO A 129 9.07 -7.35 -22.20
N CYS A 130 8.25 -6.71 -21.34
CA CYS A 130 7.47 -5.52 -21.68
C CYS A 130 8.18 -4.17 -21.37
N LEU A 131 9.49 -4.15 -21.12
CA LEU A 131 10.24 -2.94 -20.71
C LEU A 131 11.09 -2.21 -21.76
N PRO A 132 11.27 -2.61 -23.04
CA PRO A 132 12.28 -1.97 -23.89
C PRO A 132 11.77 -0.78 -24.73
N GLU A 133 10.75 -0.01 -24.31
CA GLU A 133 10.21 1.05 -25.21
C GLU A 133 9.62 2.32 -24.54
N TYR A 134 9.95 2.62 -23.29
CA TYR A 134 9.48 3.87 -22.62
C TYR A 134 10.56 4.62 -21.79
N LEU A 135 11.84 4.27 -21.94
CA LEU A 135 12.95 5.11 -21.44
C LEU A 135 13.54 5.97 -22.56
#